data_AF-A0A0J7KQK2-F1
#
_entry.id   AF-A0A0J7KQK2-F1
#
_cell.length_a   1.000
_cell.length_b   1.000
_cell.length_c   1.000
_cell.angle_alpha   90.00
_cell.angle_beta   90.00
_cell.angle_gamma   90.00
#
_symmetry.space_group_name_H-M   'P 1'
#
loop_
_entity.id
_entity.type
_entity.pdbx_description
1 polymer ?
#
loop_
_entity_poly.entity_id
_entity_poly.type
_entity_poly.pdbx_seq_one_letter_code
_entity_poly.pdbx_strand_id
1 'polypeptide(L)'
;MNVIILGPPGSGDLLRNEITLQSEIGLLAKKYINQGKYVPDDIMNTIVDSKITKIKDNFILDGYPRTIGQVKFLETVLQKNNFCKTTYNKIFLPPKVDSLCNKDKTPLIQRTDDSTQEKIIYRLNEYNESTQPLVAYFKNQGILQVLDANQENEMIHQQLKRIINSMRELAKLIKVGTTGKMLDLKARQIIKKHGATPSFLNYHGFPAAICVSVNEQLIHGIPNDVPFKLNDLVKVDAGAAINGYHSDAAFTMCVGQPTKEQEKIINITKEALKKAIKMIKPGVRIGDISAVIQTYVESQGFYLPISYTGHGIGKSLHEDPAIPNVGIINTGVKLHAGMTICVEPMVTTSSSKIRVLDDQ
;
A
#
# COMPACT_ATOMS: atom_id res chain seq x y z
N MET A 1 -6.97 -10.68 9.49
CA MET A 1 -6.38 -11.76 8.67
C MET A 1 -5.30 -12.47 9.47
N ASN A 2 -5.47 -13.75 9.78
CA ASN A 2 -4.50 -14.51 10.56
C ASN A 2 -3.49 -15.20 9.63
N VAL A 3 -2.35 -14.55 9.43
CA VAL A 3 -1.13 -15.16 8.88
C VAL A 3 -0.35 -15.69 10.11
N ILE A 4 -0.13 -17.00 10.32
CA ILE A 4 0.41 -17.55 11.62
C ILE A 4 1.95 -17.51 11.76
N ILE A 5 2.70 -18.61 11.53
CA ILE A 5 4.16 -18.62 11.29
C ILE A 5 4.67 -19.97 10.67
N LEU A 6 5.16 -19.94 9.42
CA LEU A 6 6.32 -20.72 8.94
C LEU A 6 7.56 -19.80 9.06
N GLY A 7 7.77 -19.33 10.29
CA GLY A 7 9.12 -19.06 10.76
C GLY A 7 9.91 -20.37 10.85
N PRO A 8 11.17 -20.32 11.32
CA PRO A 8 12.05 -21.49 11.37
C PRO A 8 11.31 -22.74 11.87
N PRO A 9 11.23 -23.82 11.06
CA PRO A 9 12.24 -24.24 10.09
C PRO A 9 11.87 -23.97 8.61
N GLY A 10 12.82 -23.44 7.82
CA GLY A 10 12.68 -23.33 6.35
C GLY A 10 12.84 -24.69 5.64
N SER A 11 12.75 -24.74 4.30
CA SER A 11 12.83 -26.01 3.55
C SER A 11 14.12 -26.81 3.83
N GLY A 12 15.26 -26.11 3.95
CA GLY A 12 16.55 -26.67 4.36
C GLY A 12 16.62 -27.13 5.82
N ASP A 13 15.75 -26.64 6.69
CA ASP A 13 15.69 -27.06 8.09
C ASP A 13 14.74 -28.24 8.29
N LEU A 14 13.69 -28.39 7.47
CA LEU A 14 12.91 -29.62 7.39
C LEU A 14 13.83 -30.81 7.03
N LEU A 15 14.69 -30.64 6.02
CA LEU A 15 15.76 -31.58 5.67
C LEU A 15 16.68 -31.89 6.88
N ARG A 16 17.16 -30.86 7.59
CA ARG A 16 18.03 -31.05 8.78
C ARG A 16 17.30 -31.78 9.93
N ASN A 17 16.00 -31.57 10.09
CA ASN A 17 15.18 -32.26 11.08
C ASN A 17 15.00 -33.76 10.72
N GLU A 18 14.65 -34.07 9.47
CA GLU A 18 14.55 -35.46 8.97
C GLU A 18 15.89 -36.21 9.11
N ILE A 19 17.02 -35.55 8.85
CA ILE A 19 18.37 -36.08 9.08
C ILE A 19 18.63 -36.36 10.57
N THR A 20 18.15 -35.49 11.46
CA THR A 20 18.33 -35.63 12.93
C THR A 20 17.47 -36.77 13.48
N LEU A 21 16.25 -36.93 12.96
CA LEU A 21 15.34 -38.03 13.26
C LEU A 21 15.76 -39.37 12.63
N GLN A 22 16.82 -39.38 11.80
CA GLN A 22 17.30 -40.54 11.04
C GLN A 22 16.23 -41.21 10.18
N SER A 23 15.26 -40.43 9.66
CA SER A 23 14.25 -40.96 8.76
C SER A 23 14.89 -41.41 7.44
N GLU A 24 14.24 -42.35 6.74
CA GLU A 24 14.73 -42.88 5.47
C GLU A 24 14.99 -41.77 4.43
N ILE A 25 14.05 -40.81 4.33
CA ILE A 25 14.15 -39.64 3.46
C ILE A 25 15.26 -38.67 3.92
N GLY A 26 15.47 -38.52 5.22
CA GLY A 26 16.58 -37.77 5.80
C GLY A 26 17.94 -38.39 5.48
N LEU A 27 18.08 -39.71 5.61
CA LEU A 27 19.31 -40.44 5.28
C LEU A 27 19.63 -40.39 3.78
N LEU A 28 18.62 -40.39 2.91
CA LEU A 28 18.77 -40.14 1.48
C LEU A 28 19.26 -38.70 1.20
N ALA A 29 18.58 -37.70 1.77
CA ALA A 29 18.94 -36.28 1.61
C ALA A 29 20.36 -35.95 2.12
N LYS A 30 20.79 -36.58 3.22
CA LYS A 30 22.12 -36.40 3.82
C LYS A 30 23.25 -36.65 2.83
N LYS A 31 23.08 -37.59 1.89
CA LYS A 31 24.08 -37.91 0.86
C LYS A 31 24.36 -36.73 -0.07
N TYR A 32 23.32 -35.98 -0.45
CA TYR A 32 23.43 -34.81 -1.32
C TYR A 32 23.93 -33.58 -0.54
N ILE A 33 23.39 -33.35 0.65
CA ILE A 33 23.77 -32.22 1.52
C ILE A 33 25.24 -32.29 1.93
N ASN A 34 25.76 -33.47 2.28
CA ASN A 34 27.19 -33.65 2.58
C ASN A 34 28.11 -33.38 1.38
N GLN A 35 27.59 -33.48 0.15
CA GLN A 35 28.30 -33.17 -1.09
C GLN A 35 28.09 -31.70 -1.54
N GLY A 36 27.35 -30.89 -0.78
CA GLY A 36 26.98 -29.53 -1.16
C GLY A 36 25.99 -29.43 -2.33
N LYS A 37 25.48 -30.56 -2.81
CA LYS A 37 24.55 -30.63 -3.95
C LYS A 37 23.13 -30.29 -3.51
N TYR A 38 22.33 -29.78 -4.45
CA TYR A 38 20.89 -29.74 -4.26
C TYR A 38 20.33 -31.15 -4.06
N VAL A 39 19.38 -31.24 -3.13
CA VAL A 39 18.59 -32.44 -2.90
C VAL A 39 17.61 -32.57 -4.08
N PRO A 40 17.55 -33.74 -4.75
CA PRO A 40 16.63 -34.00 -5.84
C PRO A 40 15.16 -33.62 -5.56
N ASP A 41 14.44 -33.25 -6.61
CA ASP A 41 13.08 -32.74 -6.53
C ASP A 41 12.11 -33.73 -5.88
N ASP A 42 12.22 -35.02 -6.17
CA ASP A 42 11.42 -36.09 -5.55
C ASP A 42 11.58 -36.10 -4.01
N ILE A 43 12.82 -36.07 -3.52
CA ILE A 43 13.13 -36.04 -2.09
C ILE A 43 12.63 -34.74 -1.44
N MET A 44 12.84 -33.60 -2.09
CA MET A 44 12.34 -32.30 -1.61
C MET A 44 10.81 -32.24 -1.55
N ASN A 45 10.15 -32.70 -2.61
CA ASN A 45 8.71 -32.72 -2.76
C ASN A 45 8.07 -33.60 -1.66
N THR A 46 8.60 -34.81 -1.43
CA THR A 46 8.12 -35.71 -0.36
C THR A 46 8.20 -35.06 1.02
N ILE A 47 9.32 -34.40 1.35
CA ILE A 47 9.48 -33.72 2.64
C ILE A 47 8.50 -32.54 2.77
N VAL A 48 8.37 -31.74 1.71
CA VAL A 48 7.47 -30.57 1.68
C VAL A 48 5.99 -30.99 1.80
N ASP A 49 5.52 -31.99 1.06
CA ASP A 49 4.14 -32.48 1.13
C ASP A 49 3.79 -33.10 2.49
N SER A 50 4.69 -33.91 3.05
CA SER A 50 4.54 -34.49 4.39
C SER A 50 4.35 -33.44 5.49
N LYS A 51 4.77 -32.19 5.22
CA LYS A 51 4.61 -31.04 6.10
C LYS A 51 3.36 -30.24 5.74
N ILE A 52 3.16 -29.84 4.48
CA ILE A 52 2.03 -28.98 4.06
C ILE A 52 0.68 -29.65 4.30
N THR A 53 0.56 -30.96 4.05
CA THR A 53 -0.67 -31.73 4.32
C THR A 53 -1.18 -31.65 5.76
N LYS A 54 -0.33 -31.22 6.71
CA LYS A 54 -0.64 -31.09 8.15
C LYS A 54 -0.92 -29.63 8.58
N ILE A 55 -0.92 -28.67 7.65
CA ILE A 55 -1.06 -27.22 7.90
C ILE A 55 -2.53 -26.77 7.78
N LYS A 56 -2.93 -25.69 8.49
CA LYS A 56 -4.33 -25.19 8.54
C LYS A 56 -4.62 -23.67 8.27
N ASP A 57 -3.66 -22.75 8.02
CA ASP A 57 -3.92 -21.27 7.95
C ASP A 57 -3.40 -20.43 6.71
N ASN A 58 -2.40 -19.49 6.78
CA ASN A 58 -1.86 -18.60 5.68
C ASN A 58 -0.28 -18.37 5.54
N PHE A 59 0.43 -18.65 4.40
CA PHE A 59 1.91 -19.02 4.29
C PHE A 59 2.93 -18.35 3.37
N ILE A 60 4.20 -18.74 3.59
CA ILE A 60 5.33 -18.80 2.63
C ILE A 60 6.16 -20.08 2.85
N LEU A 61 6.72 -20.62 1.78
CA LEU A 61 7.86 -21.54 1.81
C LEU A 61 9.14 -20.73 1.53
N ASP A 62 10.03 -20.65 2.51
CA ASP A 62 11.34 -20.02 2.29
C ASP A 62 12.30 -21.01 1.64
N GLY A 63 12.86 -20.61 0.49
CA GLY A 63 13.82 -21.39 -0.28
C GLY A 63 13.24 -22.63 -0.99
N TYR A 64 11.94 -22.67 -1.29
CA TYR A 64 11.26 -23.65 -2.14
C TYR A 64 9.97 -23.00 -2.69
N PRO A 65 9.59 -23.17 -3.97
CA PRO A 65 10.23 -24.01 -4.99
C PRO A 65 11.46 -23.31 -5.59
N ARG A 66 12.42 -24.09 -6.08
CA ARG A 66 13.63 -23.61 -6.79
C ARG A 66 13.73 -24.12 -8.23
N THR A 67 12.90 -25.09 -8.60
CA THR A 67 12.87 -25.71 -9.93
C THR A 67 11.44 -25.73 -10.47
N ILE A 68 11.29 -25.93 -11.79
CA ILE A 68 9.98 -26.09 -12.43
C ILE A 68 9.26 -27.36 -11.93
N GLY A 69 10.00 -28.42 -11.58
CA GLY A 69 9.44 -29.64 -11.00
C GLY A 69 8.79 -29.38 -9.64
N GLN A 70 9.47 -28.61 -8.78
CA GLN A 70 8.96 -28.20 -7.48
C GLN A 70 7.74 -27.27 -7.59
N VAL A 71 7.67 -26.38 -8.60
CA VAL A 71 6.48 -25.52 -8.83
C VAL A 71 5.24 -26.37 -9.12
N LYS A 72 5.30 -27.26 -10.12
CA LYS A 72 4.16 -28.11 -10.51
C LYS A 72 3.66 -29.00 -9.37
N PHE A 73 4.58 -29.51 -8.56
CA PHE A 73 4.26 -30.27 -7.37
C PHE A 73 3.58 -29.39 -6.32
N LEU A 74 4.14 -28.22 -6.04
CA LEU A 74 3.63 -27.30 -5.04
C LEU A 74 2.22 -26.78 -5.36
N GLU A 75 1.91 -26.52 -6.63
CA GLU A 75 0.56 -26.13 -7.08
C GLU A 75 -0.52 -27.18 -6.70
N THR A 76 -0.15 -28.46 -6.70
CA THR A 76 -1.03 -29.58 -6.27
C THR A 76 -1.26 -29.58 -4.75
N VAL A 77 -0.28 -29.10 -3.98
CA VAL A 77 -0.23 -29.20 -2.51
C VAL A 77 -0.73 -27.92 -1.82
N LEU A 78 -0.60 -26.76 -2.47
CA LEU A 78 -0.98 -25.41 -1.98
C LEU A 78 -2.47 -25.20 -1.74
N GLN A 79 -3.34 -26.07 -2.26
CA GLN A 79 -4.79 -25.98 -2.04
C GLN A 79 -5.20 -26.23 -0.56
N LYS A 80 -4.26 -26.58 0.32
CA LYS A 80 -4.50 -27.05 1.70
C LYS A 80 -3.72 -26.27 2.78
N ASN A 81 -4.00 -24.98 2.89
CA ASN A 81 -3.70 -24.16 4.06
C ASN A 81 -2.20 -23.98 4.42
N ASN A 82 -1.92 -23.00 5.29
CA ASN A 82 -0.75 -22.11 5.07
C ASN A 82 -0.24 -21.49 6.51
N PHE A 83 0.95 -20.83 6.75
CA PHE A 83 1.45 -20.05 7.98
C PHE A 83 2.61 -18.92 7.76
N CYS A 84 2.68 -17.77 8.50
CA CYS A 84 3.54 -16.50 8.34
C CYS A 84 5.12 -16.52 8.36
N LYS A 85 5.84 -15.36 8.49
CA LYS A 85 7.29 -15.16 8.16
C LYS A 85 8.00 -14.02 8.94
N THR A 86 9.27 -14.14 9.38
CA THR A 86 10.15 -13.00 9.81
C THR A 86 11.66 -13.38 9.76
N THR A 87 12.54 -12.47 9.33
CA THR A 87 14.00 -12.68 9.13
C THR A 87 14.87 -11.53 9.70
N TYR A 88 16.19 -11.77 9.88
CA TYR A 88 17.16 -10.80 10.44
C TYR A 88 18.47 -10.76 9.63
N ASN A 89 19.21 -9.65 9.69
CA ASN A 89 20.47 -9.43 8.98
C ASN A 89 21.47 -8.65 9.86
N LYS A 90 22.74 -9.08 9.95
CA LYS A 90 23.73 -8.51 10.88
C LYS A 90 24.08 -7.02 10.66
N ILE A 91 23.82 -6.46 9.48
CA ILE A 91 24.18 -5.09 9.11
C ILE A 91 22.94 -4.19 9.12
N PHE A 92 21.88 -4.60 8.42
CA PHE A 92 20.71 -3.74 8.15
C PHE A 92 19.50 -4.01 9.06
N LEU A 93 19.43 -5.17 9.70
CA LEU A 93 18.31 -5.54 10.58
C LEU A 93 18.76 -6.51 11.70
N PRO A 94 19.66 -6.09 12.60
CA PRO A 94 20.13 -6.95 13.68
C PRO A 94 19.00 -7.24 14.69
N PRO A 95 19.02 -8.40 15.36
CA PRO A 95 18.12 -8.67 16.47
C PRO A 95 18.44 -7.75 17.67
N LYS A 96 17.44 -7.47 18.51
CA LYS A 96 17.60 -6.62 19.71
C LYS A 96 18.37 -7.31 20.84
N VAL A 97 18.28 -8.63 20.88
CA VAL A 97 19.08 -9.50 21.74
C VAL A 97 19.77 -10.48 20.80
N ASP A 98 21.09 -10.52 20.84
CA ASP A 98 21.83 -11.34 19.91
C ASP A 98 21.43 -12.81 20.05
N SER A 99 21.28 -13.51 18.93
CA SER A 99 20.72 -14.88 18.85
C SER A 99 19.24 -15.09 19.22
N LEU A 100 18.38 -14.07 19.40
CA LEU A 100 16.93 -14.25 19.66
C LEU A 100 16.02 -13.44 18.73
N CYS A 101 14.93 -14.06 18.26
CA CYS A 101 13.89 -13.40 17.49
C CYS A 101 13.20 -12.32 18.31
N ASN A 102 13.04 -11.11 17.76
CA ASN A 102 12.43 -9.99 18.49
C ASN A 102 10.95 -10.25 18.82
N LYS A 103 10.26 -11.03 17.99
CA LYS A 103 8.79 -11.23 18.02
C LYS A 103 8.34 -12.38 18.91
N ASP A 104 8.87 -13.58 18.67
CA ASP A 104 8.45 -14.83 19.34
C ASP A 104 9.51 -15.42 20.30
N LYS A 105 10.67 -14.77 20.41
CA LYS A 105 11.80 -15.17 21.26
C LYS A 105 12.43 -16.52 20.88
N THR A 106 12.14 -17.06 19.69
CA THR A 106 12.84 -18.26 19.20
C THR A 106 14.34 -17.99 18.99
N PRO A 107 15.22 -18.98 19.23
CA PRO A 107 16.64 -18.86 18.93
C PRO A 107 16.90 -18.63 17.44
N LEU A 108 17.71 -17.63 17.12
CA LEU A 108 18.16 -17.35 15.76
C LEU A 108 19.38 -18.22 15.45
N ILE A 109 19.25 -19.07 14.44
CA ILE A 109 20.31 -19.97 14.00
C ILE A 109 21.01 -19.32 12.80
N GLN A 110 22.30 -19.02 12.92
CA GLN A 110 23.10 -18.65 11.75
C GLN A 110 23.27 -19.90 10.87
N ARG A 111 22.87 -19.79 9.59
CA ARG A 111 22.98 -20.86 8.61
C ARG A 111 24.44 -21.29 8.44
N THR A 112 24.72 -22.57 8.71
CA THR A 112 26.07 -23.17 8.57
C THR A 112 26.55 -23.21 7.11
N ASP A 113 25.62 -23.07 6.16
CA ASP A 113 25.86 -22.99 4.73
C ASP A 113 26.42 -21.64 4.24
N ASP A 114 26.30 -20.55 5.02
CA ASP A 114 26.82 -19.21 4.68
C ASP A 114 28.22 -18.96 5.32
N SER A 115 29.07 -20.00 5.30
CA SER A 115 30.33 -20.05 6.06
C SER A 115 31.61 -19.75 5.27
N THR A 116 31.59 -19.83 3.94
CA THR A 116 32.80 -19.59 3.12
C THR A 116 32.45 -18.84 1.82
N GLN A 117 33.44 -18.16 1.26
CA GLN A 117 33.28 -17.36 0.04
C GLN A 117 32.90 -18.22 -1.17
N GLU A 118 33.41 -19.45 -1.29
CA GLU A 118 33.09 -20.36 -2.39
C GLU A 118 31.61 -20.76 -2.39
N LYS A 119 31.03 -21.01 -1.20
CA LYS A 119 29.60 -21.33 -1.05
C LYS A 119 28.71 -20.15 -1.45
N ILE A 120 29.13 -18.92 -1.14
CA ILE A 120 28.42 -17.70 -1.54
C ILE A 120 28.45 -17.54 -3.06
N ILE A 121 29.62 -17.69 -3.69
CA ILE A 121 29.78 -17.62 -5.16
C ILE A 121 28.93 -18.71 -5.85
N TYR A 122 29.00 -19.96 -5.37
CA TYR A 122 28.21 -21.05 -5.92
C TYR A 122 26.70 -20.75 -5.85
N ARG A 123 26.20 -20.23 -4.73
CA ARG A 123 24.79 -19.83 -4.58
C ARG A 123 24.38 -18.66 -5.46
N LEU A 124 25.28 -17.72 -5.77
CA LEU A 124 25.01 -16.63 -6.72
C LEU A 124 24.90 -17.15 -8.15
N ASN A 125 25.77 -18.09 -8.54
CA ASN A 125 25.69 -18.75 -9.85
C ASN A 125 24.39 -19.55 -9.98
N GLU A 126 24.04 -20.37 -8.99
CA GLU A 126 22.78 -21.14 -8.97
C GLU A 126 21.54 -20.23 -8.96
N TYR A 127 21.60 -19.06 -8.32
CA TYR A 127 20.54 -18.05 -8.44
C TYR A 127 20.42 -17.55 -9.90
N ASN A 128 21.53 -17.20 -10.54
CA ASN A 128 21.55 -16.70 -11.92
C ASN A 128 21.09 -17.77 -12.94
N GLU A 129 21.47 -19.03 -12.74
CA GLU A 129 21.15 -20.13 -13.66
C GLU A 129 19.72 -20.66 -13.45
N SER A 130 19.29 -20.87 -12.20
CA SER A 130 18.02 -21.56 -11.90
C SER A 130 16.89 -20.63 -11.47
N THR A 131 17.18 -19.50 -10.81
CA THR A 131 16.15 -18.62 -10.22
C THR A 131 15.86 -17.37 -11.07
N GLN A 132 16.90 -16.71 -11.58
CA GLN A 132 16.78 -15.48 -12.38
C GLN A 132 15.92 -15.65 -13.65
N PRO A 133 15.92 -16.79 -14.39
CA PRO A 133 15.08 -16.97 -15.57
C PRO A 133 13.56 -16.89 -15.29
N LEU A 134 13.13 -17.12 -14.03
CA LEU A 134 11.72 -17.00 -13.64
C LEU A 134 11.17 -15.58 -13.87
N VAL A 135 12.02 -14.56 -13.81
CA VAL A 135 11.65 -13.17 -14.12
C VAL A 135 11.14 -13.06 -15.57
N ALA A 136 11.85 -13.67 -16.53
CA ALA A 136 11.42 -13.67 -17.94
C ALA A 136 10.13 -14.48 -18.15
N TYR A 137 9.98 -15.61 -17.45
CA TYR A 137 8.78 -16.44 -17.51
C TYR A 137 7.52 -15.68 -17.07
N PHE A 138 7.53 -15.07 -15.87
CA PHE A 138 6.40 -14.28 -15.37
C PHE A 138 6.17 -12.98 -16.16
N LYS A 139 7.23 -12.39 -16.73
CA LYS A 139 7.11 -11.22 -17.61
C LYS A 139 6.35 -11.55 -18.89
N ASN A 140 6.66 -12.68 -19.52
CA ASN A 140 6.00 -13.13 -20.75
C ASN A 140 4.52 -13.48 -20.53
N GLN A 141 4.13 -13.81 -19.30
CA GLN A 141 2.73 -14.03 -18.91
C GLN A 141 1.99 -12.74 -18.50
N GLY A 142 2.67 -11.58 -18.49
CA GLY A 142 2.06 -10.30 -18.13
C GLY A 142 1.77 -10.11 -16.63
N ILE A 143 2.17 -11.06 -15.78
CA ILE A 143 1.88 -11.06 -14.33
C ILE A 143 3.07 -10.66 -13.45
N LEU A 144 4.25 -10.44 -14.02
CA LEU A 144 5.40 -9.90 -13.28
C LEU A 144 5.16 -8.44 -12.87
N GLN A 145 4.98 -8.21 -11.57
CA GLN A 145 5.15 -6.89 -10.97
C GLN A 145 6.61 -6.71 -10.52
N VAL A 146 7.32 -5.76 -11.11
CA VAL A 146 8.69 -5.40 -10.68
C VAL A 146 8.59 -4.36 -9.57
N LEU A 147 9.12 -4.69 -8.40
CA LEU A 147 9.27 -3.78 -7.27
C LEU A 147 10.76 -3.52 -7.03
N ASP A 148 11.22 -2.34 -7.42
CA ASP A 148 12.58 -1.90 -7.13
C ASP A 148 12.67 -1.45 -5.67
N ALA A 149 13.13 -2.38 -4.82
CA ALA A 149 13.30 -2.16 -3.38
C ALA A 149 14.44 -1.20 -3.02
N ASN A 150 15.18 -0.67 -4.01
CA ASN A 150 16.24 0.32 -3.81
C ASN A 150 15.81 1.76 -4.12
N GLN A 151 14.56 2.00 -4.55
CA GLN A 151 14.09 3.38 -4.76
C GLN A 151 13.91 4.08 -3.42
N GLU A 152 14.63 5.18 -3.23
CA GLU A 152 14.40 6.05 -2.09
C GLU A 152 12.97 6.60 -2.13
N ASN A 153 12.24 6.46 -1.02
CA ASN A 153 10.88 6.99 -0.85
C ASN A 153 10.78 8.47 -1.27
N GLU A 154 11.85 9.25 -1.06
CA GLU A 154 11.94 10.65 -1.45
C GLU A 154 11.84 10.85 -2.97
N MET A 155 12.43 9.97 -3.79
CA MET A 155 12.37 10.09 -5.26
C MET A 155 10.93 9.86 -5.77
N ILE A 156 10.20 8.92 -5.18
CA ILE A 156 8.79 8.66 -5.49
C ILE A 156 7.94 9.84 -4.98
N HIS A 157 8.16 10.30 -3.75
CA HIS A 157 7.49 11.47 -3.18
C HIS A 157 7.65 12.70 -4.07
N GLN A 158 8.86 13.01 -4.53
CA GLN A 158 9.13 14.17 -5.39
C GLN A 158 8.46 14.06 -6.77
N GLN A 159 8.36 12.86 -7.35
CA GLN A 159 7.62 12.64 -8.61
C GLN A 159 6.12 12.88 -8.42
N LEU A 160 5.50 12.23 -7.43
CA LEU A 160 4.09 12.40 -7.08
C LEU A 160 3.76 13.86 -6.77
N LYS A 161 4.59 14.52 -5.97
CA LYS A 161 4.47 15.95 -5.63
C LYS A 161 4.55 16.86 -6.85
N ARG A 162 5.38 16.56 -7.85
CA ARG A 162 5.42 17.31 -9.13
C ARG A 162 4.14 17.15 -9.93
N ILE A 163 3.58 15.95 -9.99
CA ILE A 163 2.30 15.66 -10.67
C ILE A 163 1.16 16.44 -10.00
N ILE A 164 0.97 16.27 -8.69
CA ILE A 164 -0.06 16.97 -7.91
C ILE A 164 0.10 18.50 -7.97
N ASN A 165 1.32 19.03 -7.88
CA ASN A 165 1.55 20.47 -8.02
C ASN A 165 1.20 20.99 -9.42
N SER A 166 1.36 20.16 -10.46
CA SER A 166 0.95 20.51 -11.83
C SER A 166 -0.57 20.52 -12.01
N MET A 167 -1.31 19.69 -11.27
CA MET A 167 -2.78 19.73 -11.25
C MET A 167 -3.35 21.05 -10.69
N ARG A 168 -2.55 21.87 -9.99
CA ARG A 168 -2.94 23.25 -9.64
C ARG A 168 -3.14 24.15 -10.87
N GLU A 169 -2.71 23.74 -12.07
CA GLU A 169 -3.11 24.42 -13.31
C GLU A 169 -4.64 24.39 -13.53
N LEU A 170 -5.34 23.36 -13.04
CA LEU A 170 -6.80 23.22 -13.17
C LEU A 170 -7.54 24.38 -12.49
N ALA A 171 -7.01 24.90 -11.37
CA ALA A 171 -7.56 26.06 -10.67
C ALA A 171 -7.70 27.29 -11.60
N LYS A 172 -6.75 27.49 -12.52
CA LYS A 172 -6.77 28.60 -13.49
C LYS A 172 -7.84 28.45 -14.57
N LEU A 173 -8.42 27.26 -14.71
CA LEU A 173 -9.49 26.95 -15.66
C LEU A 173 -10.89 27.06 -15.04
N ILE A 174 -11.00 27.16 -13.71
CA ILE A 174 -12.29 27.32 -13.02
C ILE A 174 -12.79 28.76 -13.22
N LYS A 175 -13.64 28.93 -14.23
CA LYS A 175 -14.29 30.18 -14.62
C LYS A 175 -15.64 29.87 -15.27
N VAL A 176 -16.48 30.90 -15.42
CA VAL A 176 -17.79 30.79 -16.08
C VAL A 176 -17.63 30.16 -17.46
N GLY A 177 -18.45 29.16 -17.77
CA GLY A 177 -18.45 28.45 -19.04
C GLY A 177 -17.50 27.25 -19.15
N THR A 178 -16.54 27.06 -18.24
CA THR A 178 -15.76 25.81 -18.17
C THR A 178 -16.65 24.68 -17.64
N THR A 179 -16.50 23.45 -18.14
CA THR A 179 -17.21 22.27 -17.64
C THR A 179 -16.30 21.36 -16.80
N GLY A 180 -16.88 20.48 -15.98
CA GLY A 180 -16.10 19.47 -15.25
C GLY A 180 -15.29 18.58 -16.20
N LYS A 181 -15.89 18.16 -17.32
CA LYS A 181 -15.23 17.34 -18.35
C LYS A 181 -14.02 18.04 -19.00
N MET A 182 -14.06 19.37 -19.17
CA MET A 182 -12.88 20.12 -19.63
C MET A 182 -11.72 20.05 -18.62
N LEU A 183 -12.01 20.06 -17.31
CA LEU A 183 -11.00 19.86 -16.28
C LEU A 183 -10.44 18.43 -16.33
N ASP A 184 -11.30 17.42 -16.47
CA ASP A 184 -10.89 16.00 -16.58
C ASP A 184 -9.96 15.75 -17.78
N LEU A 185 -10.31 16.28 -18.95
CA LEU A 185 -9.47 16.21 -20.15
C LEU A 185 -8.09 16.85 -19.94
N LYS A 186 -8.03 18.02 -19.27
CA LYS A 186 -6.76 18.67 -18.92
C LYS A 186 -5.97 17.87 -17.87
N ALA A 187 -6.64 17.27 -16.89
CA ALA A 187 -6.00 16.42 -15.89
C ALA A 187 -5.36 15.19 -16.54
N ARG A 188 -6.09 14.48 -17.43
CA ARG A 188 -5.54 13.36 -18.21
C ARG A 188 -4.29 13.76 -19.01
N GLN A 189 -4.27 14.96 -19.60
CA GLN A 189 -3.08 15.49 -20.29
C GLN A 189 -1.90 15.74 -19.34
N ILE A 190 -2.14 16.35 -18.17
CA ILE A 190 -1.11 16.61 -17.15
C ILE A 190 -0.52 15.28 -16.64
N ILE A 191 -1.38 14.32 -16.30
CA ILE A 191 -1.00 12.98 -15.81
C ILE A 191 -0.14 12.26 -16.86
N LYS A 192 -0.63 12.19 -18.11
CA LYS A 192 0.09 11.56 -19.23
C LYS A 192 1.45 12.22 -19.51
N LYS A 193 1.55 13.55 -19.41
CA LYS A 193 2.81 14.31 -19.60
C LYS A 193 3.89 13.90 -18.59
N HIS A 194 3.52 13.43 -17.41
CA HIS A 194 4.44 12.97 -16.37
C HIS A 194 4.73 11.46 -16.44
N GLY A 195 4.19 10.72 -17.42
CA GLY A 195 4.32 9.26 -17.48
C GLY A 195 3.51 8.52 -16.40
N ALA A 196 2.56 9.20 -15.76
CA ALA A 196 1.71 8.64 -14.72
C ALA A 196 0.38 8.12 -15.28
N THR A 197 -0.35 7.35 -14.46
CA THR A 197 -1.73 6.93 -14.72
C THR A 197 -2.71 7.64 -13.78
N PRO A 198 -3.97 7.86 -14.16
CA PRO A 198 -4.98 8.44 -13.26
C PRO A 198 -5.39 7.43 -12.18
N SER A 199 -5.37 7.83 -10.90
CA SER A 199 -5.70 6.93 -9.78
C SER A 199 -7.17 6.52 -9.76
N PHE A 200 -8.07 7.42 -10.17
CA PHE A 200 -9.51 7.26 -9.99
C PHE A 200 -10.19 6.54 -11.17
N LEU A 201 -9.53 6.49 -12.33
CA LEU A 201 -10.13 5.97 -13.55
C LEU A 201 -10.36 4.46 -13.46
N ASN A 202 -11.61 4.05 -13.63
CA ASN A 202 -12.14 2.70 -13.42
C ASN A 202 -12.04 2.19 -11.97
N TYR A 203 -11.68 3.05 -11.00
CA TYR A 203 -11.65 2.66 -9.59
C TYR A 203 -13.08 2.43 -9.10
N HIS A 204 -13.41 1.17 -8.79
CA HIS A 204 -14.79 0.69 -8.55
C HIS A 204 -15.81 1.13 -9.63
N GLY A 205 -15.36 1.27 -10.88
CA GLY A 205 -16.20 1.69 -12.02
C GLY A 205 -16.25 3.20 -12.28
N PHE A 206 -15.60 4.04 -11.46
CA PHE A 206 -15.62 5.49 -11.64
C PHE A 206 -15.05 5.93 -13.02
N PRO A 207 -15.77 6.74 -13.81
CA PRO A 207 -15.47 6.91 -15.25
C PRO A 207 -14.41 7.98 -15.57
N ALA A 208 -13.94 8.74 -14.57
CA ALA A 208 -13.10 9.92 -14.76
C ALA A 208 -11.72 9.81 -14.10
N ALA A 209 -10.79 10.67 -14.49
CA ALA A 209 -9.45 10.77 -13.92
C ALA A 209 -9.38 11.65 -12.66
N ILE A 210 -10.37 12.52 -12.46
CA ILE A 210 -10.53 13.41 -11.32
C ILE A 210 -12.00 13.43 -10.88
N CYS A 211 -12.29 13.83 -9.64
CA CYS A 211 -13.63 14.18 -9.20
C CYS A 211 -13.83 15.69 -9.32
N VAL A 212 -15.03 16.13 -9.73
CA VAL A 212 -15.43 17.54 -9.79
C VAL A 212 -16.80 17.67 -9.12
N SER A 213 -16.80 18.15 -7.88
CA SER A 213 -18.00 18.26 -7.04
C SER A 213 -18.40 19.72 -6.84
N VAL A 214 -19.53 20.13 -7.40
CA VAL A 214 -20.01 21.53 -7.40
C VAL A 214 -21.01 21.75 -6.27
N ASN A 215 -20.94 22.92 -5.61
CA ASN A 215 -21.89 23.40 -4.61
C ASN A 215 -22.19 22.37 -3.50
N GLU A 216 -23.40 21.79 -3.47
CA GLU A 216 -23.88 20.83 -2.48
C GLU A 216 -23.31 19.41 -2.61
N GLN A 217 -22.74 19.04 -3.77
CA GLN A 217 -22.10 17.73 -3.95
C GLN A 217 -20.88 17.63 -3.04
N LEU A 218 -20.87 16.73 -2.04
CA LEU A 218 -19.81 16.71 -1.03
C LEU A 218 -18.44 16.36 -1.63
N ILE A 219 -18.38 15.20 -2.29
CA ILE A 219 -17.21 14.56 -2.91
C ILE A 219 -17.67 13.71 -4.11
N HIS A 220 -16.72 13.08 -4.82
CA HIS A 220 -16.96 12.07 -5.86
C HIS A 220 -17.86 12.51 -7.04
N GLY A 221 -18.10 13.81 -7.25
CA GLY A 221 -18.88 14.30 -8.38
C GLY A 221 -18.26 13.90 -9.72
N ILE A 222 -19.04 13.25 -10.58
CA ILE A 222 -18.59 12.81 -11.91
C ILE A 222 -18.46 14.04 -12.84
N PRO A 223 -17.28 14.29 -13.44
CA PRO A 223 -17.07 15.41 -14.35
C PRO A 223 -17.97 15.30 -15.60
N ASN A 224 -18.82 16.30 -15.81
CA ASN A 224 -19.81 16.31 -16.88
C ASN A 224 -19.70 17.57 -17.77
N ASP A 225 -20.58 17.68 -18.77
CA ASP A 225 -20.65 18.79 -19.74
C ASP A 225 -21.42 20.02 -19.23
N VAL A 226 -21.87 20.08 -17.98
CA VAL A 226 -22.56 21.25 -17.42
C VAL A 226 -21.55 22.40 -17.22
N PRO A 227 -21.77 23.59 -17.81
CA PRO A 227 -20.86 24.71 -17.62
C PRO A 227 -21.04 25.36 -16.25
N PHE A 228 -19.93 25.68 -15.59
CA PHE A 228 -19.94 26.40 -14.32
C PHE A 228 -20.48 27.83 -14.48
N LYS A 229 -21.18 28.28 -13.45
CA LYS A 229 -21.83 29.60 -13.33
C LYS A 229 -21.06 30.48 -12.35
N LEU A 230 -21.31 31.78 -12.41
CA LEU A 230 -20.77 32.72 -11.42
C LEU A 230 -21.24 32.32 -10.01
N ASN A 231 -20.32 32.36 -9.04
CA ASN A 231 -20.48 31.91 -7.66
C ASN A 231 -20.60 30.39 -7.46
N ASP A 232 -20.38 29.52 -8.46
CA ASP A 232 -20.28 28.08 -8.19
C ASP A 232 -19.04 27.75 -7.35
N LEU A 233 -19.22 26.94 -6.31
CA LEU A 233 -18.17 26.42 -5.44
C LEU A 233 -17.71 25.05 -5.94
N VAL A 234 -16.64 25.04 -6.74
CA VAL A 234 -16.10 23.84 -7.39
C VAL A 234 -15.01 23.22 -6.51
N LYS A 235 -15.22 21.97 -6.08
CA LYS A 235 -14.19 21.13 -5.47
C LYS A 235 -13.62 20.23 -6.57
N VAL A 236 -12.31 20.27 -6.75
CA VAL A 236 -11.57 19.37 -7.65
C VAL A 236 -10.72 18.48 -6.79
N ASP A 237 -10.86 17.18 -6.99
CA ASP A 237 -10.07 16.16 -6.32
C ASP A 237 -9.37 15.28 -7.35
N ALA A 238 -8.09 15.00 -7.14
CA ALA A 238 -7.23 14.52 -8.23
C ALA A 238 -6.07 13.65 -7.76
N GLY A 239 -6.19 12.35 -8.03
CA GLY A 239 -5.14 11.37 -7.81
C GLY A 239 -4.42 10.91 -9.08
N ALA A 240 -3.13 10.62 -8.94
CA ALA A 240 -2.31 10.00 -9.98
C ALA A 240 -1.39 8.92 -9.39
N ALA A 241 -1.01 7.93 -10.20
CA ALA A 241 -0.08 6.88 -9.84
C ALA A 241 1.17 6.87 -10.74
N ILE A 242 2.34 6.69 -10.13
CA ILE A 242 3.62 6.50 -10.84
C ILE A 242 4.41 5.40 -10.14
N ASN A 243 5.05 4.52 -10.91
CA ASN A 243 5.76 3.33 -10.41
C ASN A 243 4.93 2.43 -9.46
N GLY A 244 3.60 2.43 -9.61
CA GLY A 244 2.68 1.68 -8.74
C GLY A 244 2.40 2.31 -7.38
N TYR A 245 2.76 3.59 -7.17
CA TYR A 245 2.42 4.37 -5.98
C TYR A 245 1.44 5.47 -6.32
N HIS A 246 0.41 5.64 -5.51
CA HIS A 246 -0.64 6.65 -5.66
C HIS A 246 -0.31 7.92 -4.87
N SER A 247 -0.75 9.06 -5.42
CA SER A 247 -0.94 10.32 -4.70
C SER A 247 -2.36 10.79 -4.83
N ASP A 248 -2.78 11.61 -3.87
CA ASP A 248 -4.09 12.23 -3.83
C ASP A 248 -4.03 13.66 -3.27
N ALA A 249 -4.91 14.54 -3.73
CA ALA A 249 -5.06 15.91 -3.25
C ALA A 249 -6.29 16.64 -3.84
N ALA A 250 -7.15 17.13 -2.95
CA ALA A 250 -8.26 18.01 -3.30
C ALA A 250 -7.97 19.51 -3.11
N PHE A 251 -8.69 20.36 -3.85
CA PHE A 251 -8.80 21.79 -3.58
C PHE A 251 -10.19 22.35 -3.93
N THR A 252 -10.57 23.44 -3.25
CA THR A 252 -11.84 24.15 -3.47
C THR A 252 -11.58 25.54 -4.05
N MET A 253 -12.35 25.92 -5.07
CA MET A 253 -12.35 27.26 -5.66
C MET A 253 -13.77 27.75 -5.93
N CYS A 254 -13.98 29.07 -5.82
CA CYS A 254 -15.19 29.72 -6.32
C CYS A 254 -14.98 30.19 -7.76
N VAL A 255 -16.03 30.12 -8.58
CA VAL A 255 -16.07 30.68 -9.92
C VAL A 255 -16.35 32.18 -9.83
N GLY A 256 -15.29 32.97 -9.92
CA GLY A 256 -15.32 34.42 -9.68
C GLY A 256 -14.82 34.76 -8.28
N GLN A 257 -15.33 35.84 -7.70
CA GLN A 257 -15.02 36.22 -6.32
C GLN A 257 -15.98 35.48 -5.36
N PRO A 258 -15.48 34.88 -4.26
CA PRO A 258 -16.34 34.18 -3.31
C PRO A 258 -17.25 35.17 -2.56
N THR A 259 -18.46 34.73 -2.22
CA THR A 259 -19.28 35.43 -1.22
C THR A 259 -18.66 35.29 0.17
N LYS A 260 -19.04 36.15 1.13
CA LYS A 260 -18.55 36.05 2.53
C LYS A 260 -18.80 34.67 3.15
N GLU A 261 -19.90 34.01 2.80
CA GLU A 261 -20.25 32.67 3.31
C GLU A 261 -19.38 31.58 2.69
N GLN A 262 -19.12 31.68 1.38
CA GLN A 262 -18.21 30.78 0.67
C GLN A 262 -16.77 30.92 1.15
N GLU A 263 -16.29 32.17 1.31
CA GLU A 263 -14.98 32.45 1.90
C GLU A 263 -14.88 31.87 3.31
N LYS A 264 -15.93 32.02 4.14
CA LYS A 264 -15.97 31.45 5.50
C LYS A 264 -15.79 29.93 5.49
N ILE A 265 -16.58 29.17 4.72
CA ILE A 265 -16.46 27.70 4.68
C ILE A 265 -15.13 27.24 4.08
N ILE A 266 -14.63 27.90 3.03
CA ILE A 266 -13.31 27.62 2.44
C ILE A 266 -12.20 27.80 3.49
N ASN A 267 -12.22 28.91 4.24
CA ASN A 267 -11.18 29.22 5.22
C ASN A 267 -11.24 28.31 6.44
N ILE A 268 -12.44 27.95 6.92
CA ILE A 268 -12.61 26.97 8.01
C ILE A 268 -12.05 25.61 7.60
N THR A 269 -12.39 25.13 6.40
CA THR A 269 -11.90 23.84 5.90
C THR A 269 -10.37 23.82 5.80
N LYS A 270 -9.77 24.90 5.26
CA LYS A 270 -8.32 25.05 5.16
C LYS A 270 -7.62 25.11 6.52
N GLU A 271 -8.15 25.88 7.48
CA GLU A 271 -7.57 25.98 8.82
C GLU A 271 -7.76 24.70 9.64
N ALA A 272 -8.84 23.94 9.44
CA ALA A 272 -9.02 22.61 10.02
C ALA A 272 -7.91 21.65 9.56
N LEU A 273 -7.72 21.55 8.23
CA LEU A 273 -6.65 20.73 7.63
C LEU A 273 -5.27 21.16 8.11
N LYS A 274 -4.98 22.46 8.15
CA LYS A 274 -3.71 23.02 8.62
C LYS A 274 -3.44 22.73 10.10
N LYS A 275 -4.46 22.79 10.96
CA LYS A 275 -4.36 22.41 12.39
C LYS A 275 -4.05 20.92 12.53
N ALA A 276 -4.73 20.07 11.78
CA ALA A 276 -4.45 18.64 11.70
C ALA A 276 -3.02 18.37 11.25
N ILE A 277 -2.59 18.90 10.09
CA ILE A 277 -1.22 18.71 9.57
C ILE A 277 -0.16 19.15 10.58
N LYS A 278 -0.36 20.27 11.27
CA LYS A 278 0.61 20.80 12.26
C LYS A 278 0.86 19.86 13.44
N MET A 279 -0.08 18.97 13.79
CA MET A 279 0.12 18.02 14.89
C MET A 279 0.72 16.69 14.45
N ILE A 280 0.67 16.33 13.16
CA ILE A 280 1.11 15.02 12.66
C ILE A 280 2.61 14.84 12.90
N LYS A 281 2.94 13.84 13.72
CA LYS A 281 4.30 13.35 13.99
C LYS A 281 4.24 11.92 14.54
N PRO A 282 5.35 11.17 14.50
CA PRO A 282 5.40 9.84 15.11
C PRO A 282 4.91 9.86 16.56
N GLY A 283 3.98 8.98 16.87
CA GLY A 283 3.41 8.79 18.20
C GLY A 283 2.07 9.47 18.47
N VAL A 284 1.62 10.41 17.62
CA VAL A 284 0.23 10.93 17.65
C VAL A 284 -0.73 9.84 17.20
N ARG A 285 -1.97 9.83 17.72
CA ARG A 285 -3.01 8.89 17.30
C ARG A 285 -4.02 9.55 16.37
N ILE A 286 -4.67 8.73 15.55
CA ILE A 286 -5.70 9.21 14.61
C ILE A 286 -6.82 9.97 15.31
N GLY A 287 -7.29 9.48 16.47
CA GLY A 287 -8.33 10.17 17.24
C GLY A 287 -7.94 11.57 17.69
N ASP A 288 -6.65 11.88 17.85
CA ASP A 288 -6.17 13.24 18.16
C ASP A 288 -6.34 14.17 16.94
N ILE A 289 -6.03 13.66 15.74
CA ILE A 289 -6.14 14.37 14.46
C ILE A 289 -7.61 14.67 14.18
N SER A 290 -8.47 13.66 14.29
CA SER A 290 -9.91 13.76 14.14
C SER A 290 -10.52 14.73 15.16
N ALA A 291 -10.13 14.64 16.44
CA ALA A 291 -10.64 15.54 17.48
C ALA A 291 -10.25 17.02 17.24
N VAL A 292 -9.05 17.29 16.69
CA VAL A 292 -8.61 18.65 16.33
C VAL A 292 -9.44 19.22 15.17
N ILE A 293 -9.76 18.41 14.16
CA ILE A 293 -10.63 18.80 13.04
C ILE A 293 -12.03 19.11 13.58
N GLN A 294 -12.62 18.17 14.33
CA GLN A 294 -13.94 18.29 14.93
C GLN A 294 -14.09 19.52 15.80
N THR A 295 -13.26 19.63 16.84
CA THR A 295 -13.33 20.73 17.82
C THR A 295 -13.26 22.08 17.13
N TYR A 296 -12.39 22.21 16.11
CA TYR A 296 -12.30 23.47 15.38
C TYR A 296 -13.53 23.72 14.51
N VAL A 297 -13.96 22.79 13.66
CA VAL A 297 -15.08 22.99 12.72
C VAL A 297 -16.39 23.25 13.47
N GLU A 298 -16.69 22.46 14.51
CA GLU A 298 -17.89 22.63 15.33
C GLU A 298 -17.88 23.99 16.07
N SER A 299 -16.72 24.45 16.57
CA SER A 299 -16.60 25.78 17.20
C SER A 299 -16.93 26.96 16.27
N GLN A 300 -16.91 26.75 14.96
CA GLN A 300 -17.25 27.79 13.97
C GLN A 300 -18.72 27.74 13.54
N GLY A 301 -19.50 26.80 14.07
CA GLY A 301 -20.91 26.57 13.73
C GLY A 301 -21.11 25.76 12.44
N PHE A 302 -20.16 24.88 12.09
CA PHE A 302 -20.22 24.02 10.90
C PHE A 302 -20.25 22.54 11.29
N TYR A 303 -20.60 21.68 10.34
CA TYR A 303 -20.81 20.25 10.57
C TYR A 303 -19.84 19.40 9.76
N LEU A 304 -19.63 18.16 10.22
CA LEU A 304 -18.77 17.16 9.60
C LEU A 304 -19.56 15.88 9.32
N PRO A 305 -19.68 15.44 8.06
CA PRO A 305 -20.16 14.10 7.73
C PRO A 305 -19.25 13.02 8.29
N ILE A 306 -19.84 11.90 8.70
CA ILE A 306 -19.14 10.78 9.34
C ILE A 306 -18.98 9.54 8.44
N SER A 307 -19.61 9.54 7.26
CA SER A 307 -19.65 8.42 6.33
C SER A 307 -18.41 8.30 5.44
N TYR A 308 -17.56 9.34 5.43
CA TYR A 308 -16.33 9.41 4.64
C TYR A 308 -15.19 9.91 5.51
N THR A 309 -13.98 9.47 5.20
CA THR A 309 -12.78 9.65 6.02
C THR A 309 -11.56 9.78 5.12
N GLY A 310 -10.50 10.39 5.62
CA GLY A 310 -9.16 10.15 5.06
C GLY A 310 -8.74 8.69 5.18
N HIS A 311 -7.61 8.36 4.59
CA HIS A 311 -7.15 6.98 4.43
C HIS A 311 -5.62 6.89 4.43
N GLY A 312 -5.06 5.69 4.64
CA GLY A 312 -3.69 5.40 4.21
C GLY A 312 -3.60 5.45 2.68
N ILE A 313 -2.44 5.83 2.15
CA ILE A 313 -2.21 5.83 0.71
C ILE A 313 -0.79 5.35 0.40
N GLY A 314 -0.67 4.50 -0.63
CA GLY A 314 0.57 3.83 -0.93
C GLY A 314 0.53 3.16 -2.29
N LYS A 315 0.49 1.83 -2.30
CA LYS A 315 0.36 1.01 -3.53
C LYS A 315 -1.08 0.81 -3.95
N SER A 316 -2.02 0.89 -3.02
CA SER A 316 -3.43 1.11 -3.31
C SER A 316 -3.77 2.59 -3.12
N LEU A 317 -4.81 3.05 -3.81
CA LEU A 317 -5.36 4.38 -3.61
C LEU A 317 -5.85 4.57 -2.15
N HIS A 318 -6.67 3.63 -1.67
CA HIS A 318 -7.12 3.57 -0.30
C HIS A 318 -6.46 2.38 0.43
N GLU A 319 -5.75 2.67 1.52
CA GLU A 319 -5.13 1.71 2.44
C GLU A 319 -5.56 2.01 3.88
N ASP A 320 -5.30 1.06 4.79
CA ASP A 320 -5.36 1.34 6.22
C ASP A 320 -4.27 2.34 6.65
N PRO A 321 -4.52 3.18 7.66
CA PRO A 321 -5.74 3.27 8.46
C PRO A 321 -6.73 4.32 7.90
N ALA A 322 -8.02 4.18 8.20
CA ALA A 322 -8.97 5.27 8.04
C ALA A 322 -8.64 6.45 8.99
N ILE A 323 -8.81 7.69 8.54
CA ILE A 323 -8.62 8.94 9.29
C ILE A 323 -9.93 9.73 9.31
N PRO A 324 -10.83 9.47 10.28
CA PRO A 324 -12.10 10.18 10.37
C PRO A 324 -11.93 11.69 10.61
N ASN A 325 -12.94 12.47 10.23
CA ASN A 325 -12.99 13.90 10.53
C ASN A 325 -13.53 14.21 11.94
N VAL A 326 -14.13 13.22 12.62
CA VAL A 326 -14.62 13.29 14.01
C VAL A 326 -14.00 12.18 14.86
N GLY A 327 -13.69 12.44 16.13
CA GLY A 327 -12.99 11.44 16.94
C GLY A 327 -12.65 11.87 18.36
N ILE A 328 -12.11 10.90 19.12
CA ILE A 328 -11.84 11.02 20.55
C ILE A 328 -10.33 11.06 20.78
N ILE A 329 -9.87 12.05 21.57
CA ILE A 329 -8.46 12.22 21.94
C ILE A 329 -7.90 10.93 22.58
N ASN A 330 -6.66 10.59 22.27
CA ASN A 330 -5.93 9.38 22.66
C ASN A 330 -6.49 8.04 22.10
N THR A 331 -7.40 8.05 21.13
CA THR A 331 -7.95 6.82 20.51
C THR A 331 -7.44 6.55 19.10
N GLY A 332 -7.68 5.34 18.59
CA GLY A 332 -7.27 4.93 17.23
C GLY A 332 -5.80 4.54 17.09
N VAL A 333 -5.41 4.22 15.85
CA VAL A 333 -4.04 3.79 15.49
C VAL A 333 -3.04 4.89 15.83
N LYS A 334 -1.88 4.48 16.36
CA LYS A 334 -0.74 5.37 16.63
C LYS A 334 0.11 5.50 15.37
N LEU A 335 0.42 6.73 14.96
CA LEU A 335 1.24 6.98 13.79
C LEU A 335 2.70 6.62 14.03
N HIS A 336 3.33 6.04 13.02
CA HIS A 336 4.75 5.69 12.98
C HIS A 336 5.45 6.46 11.85
N ALA A 337 6.76 6.65 11.99
CA ALA A 337 7.57 7.26 10.93
C ALA A 337 7.49 6.40 9.64
N GLY A 338 7.36 7.05 8.49
CA GLY A 338 7.20 6.38 7.18
C GLY A 338 5.76 6.02 6.80
N MET A 339 4.76 6.23 7.66
CA MET A 339 3.35 6.16 7.25
C MET A 339 3.00 7.32 6.31
N THR A 340 2.22 7.05 5.27
CA THR A 340 1.66 8.05 4.36
C THR A 340 0.13 7.99 4.46
N ILE A 341 -0.51 9.15 4.69
CA ILE A 341 -1.94 9.26 4.96
C ILE A 341 -2.53 10.50 4.27
N CYS A 342 -3.77 10.39 3.81
CA CYS A 342 -4.63 11.48 3.40
C CYS A 342 -5.41 12.03 4.60
N VAL A 343 -5.52 13.36 4.69
CA VAL A 343 -6.35 14.04 5.68
C VAL A 343 -7.22 15.03 4.93
N GLU A 344 -8.53 14.82 4.96
CA GLU A 344 -9.50 15.43 4.04
C GLU A 344 -10.75 15.91 4.80
N PRO A 345 -10.68 17.08 5.48
CA PRO A 345 -11.84 17.66 6.15
C PRO A 345 -12.97 17.98 5.17
N MET A 346 -14.06 17.24 5.29
CA MET A 346 -15.31 17.48 4.55
C MET A 346 -16.25 18.28 5.44
N VAL A 347 -16.47 19.56 5.12
CA VAL A 347 -17.24 20.49 5.97
C VAL A 347 -18.54 20.89 5.29
N THR A 348 -19.63 20.96 6.06
CA THR A 348 -20.96 21.37 5.56
C THR A 348 -21.57 22.50 6.41
N THR A 349 -22.44 23.30 5.80
CA THR A 349 -23.06 24.50 6.41
C THR A 349 -24.20 24.21 7.36
N SER A 350 -24.90 23.09 7.21
CA SER A 350 -26.26 22.94 7.77
C SER A 350 -26.60 21.56 8.36
N SER A 351 -25.85 20.50 8.01
CA SER A 351 -26.04 19.16 8.58
C SER A 351 -24.87 18.23 8.24
N SER A 352 -24.56 17.29 9.13
CA SER A 352 -23.66 16.16 8.84
C SER A 352 -24.30 15.05 7.99
N LYS A 353 -25.61 15.10 7.74
CA LYS A 353 -26.32 14.12 6.92
C LYS A 353 -25.93 14.26 5.45
N ILE A 354 -25.69 13.12 4.80
CA ILE A 354 -25.41 13.01 3.37
C ILE A 354 -26.41 12.08 2.69
N ARG A 355 -26.50 12.18 1.36
CA ARG A 355 -27.21 11.23 0.50
C ARG A 355 -26.30 10.89 -0.68
N VAL A 356 -26.17 9.61 -0.99
CA VAL A 356 -25.54 9.13 -2.22
C VAL A 356 -26.53 9.34 -3.37
N LEU A 357 -26.03 9.83 -4.51
CA LEU A 357 -26.83 10.04 -5.72
C LEU A 357 -26.86 8.76 -6.57
N ASP A 358 -27.83 8.64 -7.47
CA ASP A 358 -28.08 7.42 -8.25
C ASP A 358 -27.03 7.19 -9.37
N ASP A 359 -26.03 8.06 -9.48
CA ASP A 359 -24.90 8.03 -10.43
C ASP A 359 -23.59 7.47 -9.84
N GLN A 360 -23.64 6.85 -8.65
CA GLN A 360 -22.52 6.12 -8.03
C GLN A 360 -22.22 4.77 -8.68
#